data_AF-A0A552WSE0-F1
#
_entry.id   AF-A0A552WSE0-F1
#
_cell.length_a   1.000
_cell.length_b   1.000
_cell.length_c   1.000
_cell.angle_alpha   90.00
_cell.angle_beta   90.00
_cell.angle_gamma   90.00
#
_symmetry.space_group_name_H-M   'P 1'
#
loop_
_entity.id
_entity.type
_entity.pdbx_description
1 polymer ?
#
loop_
_entity_poly.entity_id
_entity_poly.type
_entity_poly.pdbx_seq_one_letter_code
_entity_poly.pdbx_strand_id
1 'polypeptide(L)' 'MPAVRLRWSGHRLSVTAMVSTAPDLTISQFHELGARIDQALRGSVPGVGSVTVSPVPGSARATH' A
#
# COMPACT_ATOMS: atom_id res chain seq x y z
N MET A 1 7.11 0.35 -11.15
CA MET A 1 5.74 0.58 -11.66
C MET A 1 4.77 0.23 -10.55
N PRO A 2 3.79 1.08 -10.21
CA PRO A 2 2.81 0.77 -9.18
C PRO A 2 1.96 -0.43 -9.62
N ALA A 3 1.68 -1.35 -8.71
CA ALA A 3 0.89 -2.54 -8.99
C ALA A 3 0.27 -3.08 -7.70
N VAL A 4 -0.86 -3.77 -7.82
CA VAL A 4 -1.51 -4.44 -6.71
C VAL A 4 -1.66 -5.92 -7.06
N ARG A 5 -1.28 -6.79 -6.13
CA ARG A 5 -1.45 -8.23 -6.21
C ARG A 5 -2.33 -8.69 -5.06
N LEU A 6 -3.35 -9.44 -5.41
CA LEU A 6 -4.27 -10.08 -4.49
C LEU A 6 -4.06 -11.59 -4.57
N ARG A 7 -4.01 -12.26 -3.42
CA ARG A 7 -3.91 -13.71 -3.37
C ARG A 7 -4.74 -14.26 -2.23
N TRP A 8 -5.72 -15.09 -2.55
CA TRP A 8 -6.46 -15.86 -1.57
C TRP A 8 -5.63 -17.08 -1.12
N SER A 9 -5.72 -17.40 0.16
CA SER A 9 -5.13 -18.60 0.77
C SER A 9 -6.12 -19.11 1.81
N GLY A 10 -6.91 -20.10 1.44
CA GLY A 10 -8.11 -20.50 2.20
C GLY A 10 -9.09 -19.33 2.31
N HIS A 11 -9.46 -18.98 3.54
CA HIS A 11 -10.39 -17.88 3.84
C HIS A 11 -9.70 -16.53 4.06
N ARG A 12 -8.40 -16.43 3.80
CA ARG A 12 -7.63 -15.20 4.01
C ARG A 12 -7.15 -14.61 2.71
N LEU A 13 -7.35 -13.30 2.56
CA LEU A 13 -6.82 -12.51 1.45
C LEU A 13 -5.50 -11.87 1.86
N SER A 14 -4.46 -12.13 1.09
CA SER A 14 -3.19 -11.39 1.14
C SER A 14 -3.18 -10.32 0.06
N VAL A 15 -2.83 -9.10 0.46
CA VAL A 15 -2.71 -7.93 -0.40
C VAL A 15 -1.27 -7.47 -0.44
N THR A 16 -0.70 -7.34 -1.62
CA THR A 16 0.61 -6.72 -1.82
C THR A 16 0.45 -5.54 -2.76
N ALA A 17 0.82 -4.35 -2.31
CA ALA A 17 0.66 -3.11 -3.07
C ALA A 17 2.00 -2.39 -3.20
N MET A 18 2.36 -2.04 -4.43
CA MET A 18 3.43 -1.09 -4.75
C MET A 18 2.80 0.28 -4.97
N VAL A 19 3.14 1.25 -4.10
CA VAL A 19 2.59 2.60 -4.14
C VAL A 19 3.66 3.57 -4.57
N SER A 20 3.33 4.42 -5.55
CA SER A 20 4.19 5.53 -5.92
C SER A 20 4.23 6.56 -4.80
N THR A 21 5.42 6.82 -4.27
CA THR A 21 5.64 7.79 -3.19
C THR A 21 6.40 9.00 -3.71
N ALA A 22 6.15 10.16 -3.10
CA ALA A 22 6.96 11.35 -3.34
C ALA A 22 8.42 11.09 -2.92
N PRO A 23 9.41 11.68 -3.61
CA PRO A 23 10.84 11.45 -3.30
C PRO A 23 11.26 12.01 -1.93
N ASP A 24 10.51 12.97 -1.41
CA ASP A 24 10.66 13.61 -0.10
C ASP A 24 9.79 12.99 1.00
N LEU A 25 9.03 11.92 0.69
CA LEU A 25 8.21 11.22 1.67
C LEU A 25 9.10 10.59 2.74
N THR A 26 8.89 10.96 3.99
CA THR A 26 9.63 10.37 5.12
C THR A 26 9.17 8.95 5.41
N ILE A 27 10.05 8.17 6.05
CA ILE A 27 9.75 6.80 6.50
C ILE A 27 8.52 6.78 7.42
N SER A 28 8.42 7.74 8.36
CA SER A 28 7.28 7.84 9.28
C SER A 28 5.96 8.09 8.54
N GLN A 29 5.94 9.02 7.57
CA GLN A 29 4.76 9.27 6.74
C GLN A 29 4.37 8.05 5.89
N PHE A 30 5.35 7.28 5.43
CA PHE A 30 5.10 6.03 4.73
C PHE A 30 4.46 4.97 5.66
N HIS A 31 4.92 4.85 6.90
CA HIS A 31 4.29 3.97 7.88
C HIS A 31 2.84 4.39 8.19
N GLU A 32 2.57 5.69 8.34
CA GLU A 32 1.21 6.20 8.51
C GLU A 32 0.32 5.92 7.30
N LEU A 33 0.86 6.05 6.09
CA LEU A 33 0.16 5.67 4.87
C LEU A 33 -0.16 4.16 4.87
N GLY A 34 0.82 3.31 5.22
CA GLY A 34 0.63 1.87 5.34
C GLY A 34 -0.45 1.49 6.34
N ALA A 35 -0.45 2.11 7.53
CA ALA A 35 -1.46 1.88 8.56
C ALA A 35 -2.87 2.28 8.09
N ARG A 36 -3.00 3.43 7.40
CA ARG A 36 -4.28 3.87 6.83
C ARG A 36 -4.80 2.90 5.76
N ILE A 37 -3.92 2.40 4.89
CA ILE A 37 -4.27 1.42 3.87
C ILE A 37 -4.74 0.10 4.52
N ASP A 38 -4.00 -0.40 5.50
CA ASP A 38 -4.37 -1.63 6.22
C ASP A 38 -5.73 -1.49 6.91
N GLN A 39 -5.95 -0.38 7.63
CA GLN A 39 -7.23 -0.11 8.30
C GLN A 39 -8.40 -0.03 7.32
N ALA A 40 -8.23 0.69 6.20
CA ALA A 40 -9.26 0.81 5.18
C ALA A 40 -9.60 -0.54 4.53
N LEU A 41 -8.59 -1.36 4.24
CA LEU A 41 -8.79 -2.71 3.68
C LEU A 41 -9.50 -3.63 4.65
N ARG A 42 -9.12 -3.63 5.94
CA ARG A 42 -9.80 -4.45 6.96
C ARG A 42 -11.25 -4.04 7.18
N GLY A 43 -11.57 -2.74 7.05
CA GLY A 43 -12.94 -2.25 7.18
C GLY A 43 -13.83 -2.55 5.97
N SER A 44 -13.23 -2.69 4.77
CA SER A 44 -13.98 -2.76 3.51
C SER A 44 -13.97 -4.14 2.86
N VAL A 45 -12.98 -4.99 3.19
CA VAL A 45 -12.77 -6.27 2.53
C VAL A 45 -12.79 -7.40 3.57
N PRO A 46 -13.78 -8.29 3.52
CA PRO A 46 -13.87 -9.40 4.47
C PRO A 46 -12.71 -10.38 4.24
N GLY A 47 -12.21 -10.95 5.35
CA GLY A 47 -11.15 -11.97 5.30
C GLY A 47 -9.75 -11.43 4.96
N VAL A 48 -9.51 -10.11 4.98
CA VAL A 48 -8.14 -9.56 4.86
C VAL A 48 -7.25 -10.14 5.97
N GLY A 49 -6.17 -10.79 5.54
CA GLY A 49 -5.15 -11.35 6.41
C GLY A 49 -3.94 -10.42 6.49
N SER A 50 -3.06 -10.55 5.50
CA SER A 50 -1.81 -9.79 5.41
C SER A 50 -1.93 -8.68 4.38
N VAL A 51 -1.47 -7.49 4.74
CA VAL A 51 -1.33 -6.34 3.84
C VAL A 51 0.15 -5.93 3.84
N THR A 52 0.78 -5.96 2.68
CA THR A 52 2.17 -5.53 2.49
C THR A 52 2.18 -4.37 1.52
N VAL A 53 2.76 -3.26 1.94
CA VAL A 53 2.86 -2.03 1.17
C VAL A 53 4.33 -1.73 0.95
N SER A 54 4.73 -1.53 -0.31
CA SER A 54 6.10 -1.20 -0.69
C SER A 54 6.12 0.11 -1.48
N PRO A 55 7.06 1.03 -1.17
CA PRO A 55 7.19 2.25 -1.94
C PRO A 55 7.85 1.92 -3.28
N VAL A 56 7.40 2.59 -4.33
CA VAL A 56 8.15 2.74 -5.58
C VAL A 56 8.35 4.24 -5.83
N PRO A 57 9.51 4.66 -6.34
CA PRO A 57 9.73 6.07 -6.64
C PRO A 57 8.64 6.59 -7.59
N GLY A 58 7.88 7.59 -7.14
CA GLY A 58 7.04 8.36 -8.03
C GLY A 58 7.88 9.28 -8.89
N SER A 59 7.53 9.45 -10.16
CA SER A 59 8.07 10.54 -10.96
C SER A 59 7.56 11.85 -10.34
N ALA A 60 8.44 12.64 -9.74
CA ALA A 60 8.09 13.98 -9.33
C ALA A 60 7.74 14.77 -10.60
N ARG A 61 6.46 15.07 -10.83
CA ARG A 61 6.10 16.08 -11.81
C ARG A 61 6.40 17.42 -11.15
N ALA A 62 7.61 17.92 -11.39
CA ALA A 62 8.01 19.27 -10.98
C ALA A 62 6.99 20.25 -11.56
N THR A 63 6.14 20.79 -10.69
CA THR A 63 5.27 21.91 -11.06
C THR A 63 6.07 23.14 -10.67
N HIS A 64 6.66 23.77 -11.68
CA HIS A 64 7.39 25.03 -11.60
C HIS A 64 6.40 26.20 -11.56
#